data_AF-A0A945UHK7-F1
#
_entry.id   AF-A0A945UHK7-F1
#
_cell.length_a   1.000
_cell.length_b   1.000
_cell.length_c   1.000
_cell.angle_alpha   90.00
_cell.angle_beta   90.00
_cell.angle_gamma   90.00
#
_symmetry.space_group_name_H-M   'P 1'
#
loop_
_entity.id
_entity.type
_entity.pdbx_description
1 polymer ?
#
loop_
_entity_poly.entity_id
_entity_poly.type
_entity_poly.pdbx_seq_one_letter_code
_entity_poly.pdbx_strand_id
1 'polypeptide(L)'
;MHEPLHMTEDLTLIRDQIRRFVTEEVIPNGEAWEVDGMVPRATLAQMGELGFLGMRHPEAYGGSGLNALASLILSEELGRSTFGGVSATVLVHTDMAS
;
A
#
# COMPACT_ATOMS: atom_id res chain seq x y z
N MET A 1 -1.59 9.42 22.51
CA MET A 1 -2.34 8.36 21.80
C MET A 1 -1.83 7.02 22.31
N HIS A 2 -2.73 6.09 22.63
CA HIS A 2 -2.35 4.76 23.12
C HIS A 2 -1.78 3.96 21.94
N GLU A 3 -0.62 3.36 22.10
CA GLU A 3 -0.06 2.45 21.11
C GLU A 3 -0.96 1.20 21.03
N PRO A 4 -1.47 0.81 19.85
CA PRO A 4 -2.33 -0.35 19.73
C PRO A 4 -1.56 -1.62 20.10
N LEU A 5 -2.18 -2.50 20.90
CA LEU A 5 -1.59 -3.76 21.40
C LEU A 5 -1.02 -4.71 20.32
N HIS A 6 -1.29 -4.45 19.05
CA HIS A 6 -0.88 -5.30 17.92
C HIS A 6 0.01 -4.57 16.90
N MET A 7 0.47 -3.35 17.20
CA MET A 7 1.36 -2.61 16.31
C MET A 7 2.80 -2.92 16.66
N THR A 8 3.46 -3.75 15.85
CA THR A 8 4.88 -4.06 15.98
C THR A 8 5.73 -2.92 15.41
N GLU A 9 7.03 -2.96 15.66
CA GLU A 9 7.98 -2.02 15.05
C GLU A 9 7.95 -2.13 13.51
N ASP A 10 7.90 -3.36 12.97
CA ASP A 10 7.77 -3.59 11.53
C ASP A 10 6.47 -2.99 10.96
N LEU A 11 5.34 -3.16 11.67
CA LEU A 11 4.06 -2.59 11.25
C LEU A 11 4.03 -1.06 11.34
N THR A 12 4.77 -0.49 12.29
CA THR A 12 4.95 0.97 12.39
C THR A 12 5.80 1.49 11.24
N LEU A 13 6.92 0.81 10.94
CA LEU A 13 7.82 1.19 9.86
C LEU A 13 7.13 1.13 8.51
N ILE A 14 6.39 0.05 8.22
CA ILE A 14 5.68 -0.09 6.95
C ILE A 14 4.56 0.95 6.80
N ARG A 15 3.86 1.28 7.90
CA ARG A 15 2.86 2.36 7.90
C ARG A 15 3.49 3.69 7.50
N ASP A 16 4.62 4.04 8.08
CA ASP A 16 5.29 5.31 7.80
C ASP A 16 5.84 5.36 6.37
N GLN A 17 6.33 4.24 5.84
CA GLN A 17 6.75 4.13 4.44
C GLN A 17 5.57 4.28 3.47
N ILE A 18 4.46 3.58 3.70
CA ILE A 18 3.25 3.69 2.86
C ILE A 18 2.69 5.11 2.95
N ARG A 19 2.62 5.70 4.14
CA ARG A 19 2.16 7.08 4.33
C ARG A 19 2.98 8.06 3.51
N ARG A 20 4.31 7.90 3.53
CA ARG A 20 5.21 8.76 2.76
C ARG A 20 4.97 8.60 1.27
N PHE A 21 4.90 7.36 0.78
CA PHE A 21 4.59 7.09 -0.62
C PHE A 21 3.23 7.68 -1.03
N VAL A 22 2.20 7.54 -0.21
CA VAL A 22 0.90 8.16 -0.49
C VAL A 22 1.00 9.68 -0.55
N THR A 23 1.74 10.29 0.37
CA THR A 23 1.89 11.76 0.45
C THR A 23 2.70 12.32 -0.70
N GLU A 24 3.79 11.64 -1.09
CA GLU A 24 4.76 12.15 -2.06
C GLU A 24 4.45 11.72 -3.50
N GLU A 25 3.83 10.55 -3.70
CA GLU A 25 3.57 9.99 -5.03
C GLU A 25 2.08 9.94 -5.38
N VAL A 26 1.22 9.47 -4.47
CA VAL A 26 -0.20 9.26 -4.81
C VAL A 26 -0.98 10.56 -4.81
N ILE A 27 -0.90 11.36 -3.75
CA ILE A 27 -1.69 12.61 -3.62
C ILE A 27 -1.38 13.60 -4.75
N PRO A 28 -0.11 13.87 -5.12
CA PRO A 28 0.19 14.85 -6.17
C PRO A 28 -0.22 14.41 -7.58
N ASN A 29 -0.31 13.10 -7.82
CA ASN A 29 -0.54 12.54 -9.16
C ASN A 29 -1.96 11.95 -9.35
N GLY A 30 -2.69 11.69 -8.26
CA GLY A 30 -3.92 10.90 -8.29
C GLY A 30 -5.03 11.49 -9.15
N GLU A 31 -5.17 12.82 -9.21
CA GLU A 31 -6.18 13.46 -10.07
C GLU A 31 -5.91 13.16 -11.56
N ALA A 32 -4.65 13.20 -11.98
CA ALA A 32 -4.28 12.85 -13.35
C ALA A 32 -4.58 11.38 -13.65
N TRP A 33 -4.34 10.48 -12.69
CA TRP A 33 -4.65 9.05 -12.85
C TRP A 33 -6.14 8.77 -12.95
N GLU A 34 -6.98 9.51 -12.23
CA GLU A 34 -8.44 9.42 -12.33
C GLU A 34 -8.92 9.92 -13.70
N VAL A 35 -8.36 11.01 -14.22
CA VAL A 35 -8.67 11.53 -15.56
C VAL A 35 -8.24 10.54 -16.66
N ASP A 36 -7.04 9.97 -16.53
CA ASP A 36 -6.49 8.99 -17.48
C ASP A 36 -7.13 7.60 -17.31
N GLY A 37 -7.87 7.37 -16.22
CA GLY A 37 -8.53 6.11 -15.89
C GLY A 37 -7.58 4.97 -15.55
N MET A 38 -6.33 5.26 -15.16
CA MET A 38 -5.33 4.24 -14.82
C MET A 38 -4.26 4.72 -13.85
N VAL A 39 -3.79 3.80 -12.99
CA VAL A 39 -2.53 3.98 -12.26
C VAL A 39 -1.36 3.61 -13.19
N PRO A 40 -0.32 4.45 -13.33
CA PRO A 40 0.82 4.15 -14.16
C PRO A 40 1.52 2.84 -13.76
N ARG A 41 1.90 2.03 -14.75
CA ARG A 41 2.63 0.78 -14.51
C ARG A 41 3.95 0.98 -13.77
N ALA A 42 4.64 2.10 -14.01
CA ALA A 42 5.86 2.46 -13.31
C ALA A 42 5.63 2.66 -11.81
N THR A 43 4.54 3.31 -11.42
CA THR A 43 4.13 3.48 -10.03
C THR A 43 3.85 2.13 -9.37
N LEU A 44 3.14 1.22 -10.05
CA LEU A 44 2.90 -0.13 -9.53
C LEU A 44 4.19 -0.94 -9.38
N ALA A 45 5.12 -0.81 -10.32
CA ALA A 45 6.44 -1.44 -10.22
C ALA A 45 7.22 -0.90 -9.01
N GLN A 46 7.21 0.43 -8.79
CA GLN A 46 7.82 1.04 -7.62
C GLN A 46 7.18 0.53 -6.31
N MET A 47 5.86 0.36 -6.25
CA MET A 47 5.20 -0.26 -5.09
C MET A 47 5.65 -1.70 -4.86
N GLY A 48 5.92 -2.46 -5.93
CA GLY A 48 6.49 -3.80 -5.86
C GLY A 48 7.91 -3.82 -5.29
N GLU A 49 8.79 -2.93 -5.78
CA GLU A 49 10.17 -2.78 -5.27
C GLU A 49 10.21 -2.33 -3.81
N LEU A 50 9.22 -1.53 -3.37
CA LEU A 50 9.04 -1.16 -1.97
C LEU A 50 8.43 -2.27 -1.11
N GLY A 51 8.04 -3.40 -1.71
CA GLY A 51 7.46 -4.56 -1.02
C GLY A 51 5.97 -4.46 -0.70
N PHE A 52 5.29 -3.37 -1.08
CA PHE A 52 3.90 -3.12 -0.71
C PHE A 52 2.92 -4.12 -1.31
N LEU A 53 3.23 -4.65 -2.49
CA LEU A 53 2.35 -5.60 -3.19
C LEU A 53 2.47 -7.04 -2.68
N GLY A 54 3.52 -7.32 -1.89
CA GLY A 54 3.85 -8.67 -1.44
C GLY A 54 3.83 -8.88 0.07
N MET A 55 3.35 -7.90 0.85
CA MET A 55 3.59 -7.82 2.30
C MET A 55 3.19 -9.08 3.07
N ARG A 56 2.11 -9.76 2.68
CA ARG A 56 1.64 -10.99 3.36
C ARG A 56 2.15 -12.30 2.77
N HIS A 57 2.82 -12.26 1.61
CA HIS A 57 3.37 -13.48 1.04
C HIS A 57 4.63 -13.89 1.80
N PRO A 58 4.91 -15.21 1.90
CA PRO A 58 6.16 -15.68 2.46
C PRO A 58 7.39 -15.12 1.74
N GLU A 59 8.49 -14.93 2.48
CA GLU A 59 9.78 -14.47 1.92
C GLU A 59 10.30 -15.37 0.80
N ALA A 60 10.01 -16.67 0.84
CA ALA A 60 10.37 -17.62 -0.22
C ALA A 60 9.77 -17.27 -1.61
N TYR A 61 8.75 -16.41 -1.65
CA TYR A 61 8.12 -15.91 -2.87
C TYR A 61 8.39 -14.41 -3.09
N GLY A 62 9.32 -13.81 -2.34
CA GLY A 62 9.65 -12.39 -2.41
C GLY A 62 8.72 -11.47 -1.61
N GLY A 63 7.89 -12.01 -0.72
CA GLY A 63 7.05 -11.22 0.19
C GLY A 63 7.72 -10.90 1.53
N SER A 64 6.98 -10.25 2.43
CA SER A 64 7.50 -9.83 3.76
C SER A 64 6.99 -10.69 4.93
N GLY A 65 6.14 -11.69 4.67
CA GLY A 65 5.62 -12.59 5.71
C GLY A 65 4.77 -11.91 6.80
N LEU A 66 4.31 -10.68 6.57
CA LEU A 66 3.50 -9.93 7.53
C LEU A 66 2.07 -10.47 7.60
N ASN A 67 1.37 -10.13 8.68
CA ASN A 67 0.00 -10.59 8.91
C ASN A 67 -1.05 -9.66 8.28
N ALA A 68 -2.33 -9.97 8.49
CA ALA A 68 -3.46 -9.20 7.96
C ALA A 68 -3.49 -7.71 8.38
N LEU A 69 -2.80 -7.33 9.47
CA LEU A 69 -2.70 -5.93 9.86
C LEU A 69 -1.90 -5.10 8.86
N ALA A 70 -0.95 -5.70 8.12
CA ALA A 70 -0.25 -5.02 7.05
C ALA A 70 -1.21 -4.61 5.91
N SER A 71 -2.13 -5.50 5.51
CA SER A 71 -3.19 -5.16 4.54
C SER A 71 -4.11 -4.05 5.07
N LEU A 72 -4.46 -4.10 6.36
CA LEU A 72 -5.30 -3.06 6.98
C LEU A 72 -4.60 -1.69 6.96
N ILE A 73 -3.31 -1.65 7.33
CA ILE A 73 -2.48 -0.44 7.28
C ILE A 73 -2.39 0.09 5.85
N LEU A 74 -2.16 -0.78 4.86
CA LEU A 74 -2.14 -0.40 3.45
C LEU A 74 -3.45 0.27 3.04
N SER A 75 -4.58 -0.36 3.38
CA SER A 75 -5.89 0.17 3.07
C SER A 75 -6.15 1.51 3.76
N GLU A 76 -5.74 1.67 5.03
CA GLU A 76 -5.93 2.92 5.77
C GLU A 76 -5.12 4.06 5.14
N GLU A 77 -3.83 3.82 4.87
CA GLU A 77 -2.94 4.85 4.33
C GLU A 77 -3.29 5.19 2.88
N LEU A 78 -3.64 4.22 2.02
CA LEU A 78 -4.17 4.49 0.68
C LEU A 78 -5.46 5.33 0.73
N GLY A 79 -6.35 5.04 1.68
CA GLY A 79 -7.58 5.79 1.90
C GLY A 79 -7.35 7.27 2.24
N ARG A 80 -6.20 7.63 2.82
CA ARG A 80 -5.84 9.04 3.09
C ARG A 80 -5.66 9.86 1.81
N SER A 81 -5.40 9.22 0.68
CA SER A 81 -5.32 9.90 -0.62
C SER A 81 -6.67 10.37 -1.14
N THR A 82 -7.78 9.79 -0.64
CA THR A 82 -9.16 9.98 -1.14
C THR A 82 -9.42 9.50 -2.59
N PHE A 83 -8.41 8.95 -3.27
CA PHE A 83 -8.55 8.39 -4.62
C PHE A 83 -8.95 6.92 -4.59
N GLY A 84 -10.14 6.63 -5.12
CA GLY A 84 -10.70 5.28 -5.16
C GLY A 84 -10.01 4.37 -6.17
N GLY A 85 -9.56 4.91 -7.32
CA GLY A 85 -8.97 4.14 -8.41
C GLY A 85 -7.68 3.43 -8.00
N VAL A 86 -6.74 4.16 -7.38
CA VAL A 86 -5.49 3.57 -6.89
C VAL A 86 -5.73 2.59 -5.74
N SER A 87 -6.64 2.93 -4.82
CA SER A 87 -7.01 2.07 -3.69
C SER A 87 -7.54 0.73 -4.18
N ALA A 88 -8.50 0.74 -5.11
CA ALA A 88 -9.07 -0.47 -5.70
C ALA A 88 -8.03 -1.27 -6.48
N THR A 89 -7.21 -0.60 -7.30
CA THR A 89 -6.16 -1.24 -8.10
C THR A 89 -5.19 -2.04 -7.23
N VAL A 90 -4.75 -1.46 -6.11
CA VAL A 90 -3.77 -2.08 -5.23
C VAL A 90 -4.41 -3.14 -4.33
N LEU A 91 -5.55 -2.84 -3.68
CA LEU A 91 -6.16 -3.76 -2.72
C LEU A 91 -6.78 -5.00 -3.38
N VAL A 92 -7.31 -4.87 -4.59
CA VAL A 92 -7.78 -6.05 -5.35
C VAL A 92 -6.60 -6.97 -5.67
N HIS A 93 -5.45 -6.40 -6.04
CA HIS A 93 -4.25 -7.20 -6.27
C HIS A 93 -3.83 -7.90 -4.96
N THR A 94 -3.60 -7.17 -3.88
CA THR A 94 -3.01 -7.73 -2.64
C THR A 94 -3.94 -8.66 -1.86
N ASP A 95 -5.25 -8.46 -1.93
CA ASP A 95 -6.20 -9.15 -1.04
C ASP A 95 -7.25 -10.00 -1.77
N MET A 96 -7.31 -9.96 -3.11
CA MET A 96 -8.28 -10.76 -3.88
C MET A 96 -7.66 -11.61 -5.00
N ALA A 97 -6.58 -11.17 -5.64
CA ALA A 97 -6.06 -11.80 -6.84
C ALA A 97 -4.70 -12.50 -6.69
N SER A 98 -3.90 -12.13 -5.69
CA SER A 98 -2.54 -12.64 -5.45
C SER A 98 -2.46 -13.79 -4.44
#